data_AF-A0A354ZIK4-F1
#
_entry.id   AF-A0A354ZIK4-F1
#
_cell.length_a   1.000
_cell.length_b   1.000
_cell.length_c   1.000
_cell.angle_alpha   90.00
_cell.angle_beta   90.00
_cell.angle_gamma   90.00
#
_symmetry.space_group_name_H-M   'P 1'
#
loop_
_entity.id
_entity.type
_entity.pdbx_description
1 polymer ?
#
loop_
_entity_poly.entity_id
_entity_poly.type
_entity_poly.pdbx_seq_one_letter_code
_entity_poly.pdbx_strand_id
1 'polypeptide(L)'
;MFTMLSLRRRIRVLVLLAVILAAWSGPLARAGAPSRDEVEAFYSYDAEAPLEAVEVLLGSSPWYREYEVRYSSLGETVYARFMVPRPTESTPISTTGSASAA
;
A
#
# COMPACT_ATOMS: atom_id res chain seq x y z
N MET A 1 -35.85 -19.83 23.47
CA MET A 1 -36.81 -19.33 24.47
C MET A 1 -37.39 -18.00 23.96
N PHE A 2 -38.52 -18.03 23.26
CA PHE A 2 -39.12 -16.82 22.69
C PHE A 2 -39.81 -16.02 23.80
N THR A 3 -39.22 -14.89 24.17
CA THR A 3 -39.76 -14.01 25.20
C THR A 3 -41.12 -13.46 24.76
N MET A 4 -42.20 -13.87 25.44
CA MET A 4 -43.52 -13.26 25.32
C MET A 4 -43.48 -11.84 25.91
N LEU A 5 -42.96 -10.87 25.14
CA LEU A 5 -43.16 -9.46 25.46
C LEU A 5 -44.63 -9.09 25.22
N SER A 6 -45.25 -8.45 26.20
CA SER A 6 -46.60 -7.90 26.09
C SER A 6 -46.71 -6.95 24.90
N LEU A 7 -47.89 -6.89 24.27
CA LEU A 7 -48.15 -6.07 23.07
C LEU A 7 -47.68 -4.62 23.25
N ARG A 8 -47.93 -4.05 24.43
CA ARG A 8 -47.50 -2.68 24.80
C ARG A 8 -45.97 -2.52 24.82
N ARG A 9 -45.24 -3.56 25.23
CA ARG A 9 -43.77 -3.55 25.27
C ARG A 9 -43.17 -3.69 23.87
N ARG A 10 -43.81 -4.48 22.98
CA ARG A 10 -43.43 -4.58 21.56
C ARG A 10 -43.60 -3.25 20.83
N ILE A 11 -44.73 -2.57 21.05
CA ILE A 11 -45.00 -1.25 20.46
C ILE A 11 -43.93 -0.24 20.88
N ARG A 12 -43.58 -0.19 22.18
CA ARG A 12 -42.54 0.71 22.67
C ARG A 12 -41.17 0.43 22.04
N VAL A 13 -40.79 -0.85 21.92
CA VAL A 13 -39.53 -1.24 21.28
C VAL A 13 -39.51 -0.85 19.81
N LEU A 14 -40.60 -1.06 19.07
CA LEU A 14 -40.69 -0.66 17.66
C LEU A 14 -40.63 0.85 17.47
N VAL A 15 -41.29 1.63 18.34
CA VAL A 15 -41.22 3.10 18.32
C VAL A 15 -39.80 3.58 18.59
N LEU A 16 -39.11 3.00 19.59
CA LEU A 16 -37.72 3.34 19.89
C LEU A 16 -36.79 2.98 18.72
N LEU A 17 -36.97 1.80 18.11
CA LEU A 17 -36.20 1.39 16.95
C LEU A 17 -36.42 2.35 15.77
N ALA A 18 -37.68 2.75 15.51
CA ALA A 18 -38.02 3.69 14.45
C ALA A 18 -37.41 5.08 14.69
N VAL A 19 -37.38 5.55 15.94
CA VAL A 19 -36.72 6.83 16.29
C VAL A 19 -35.22 6.75 16.08
N ILE A 20 -34.56 5.65 16.44
CA ILE A 20 -33.13 5.44 16.22
C ILE A 20 -32.81 5.38 14.70
N LEU A 21 -33.63 4.67 13.93
CA LEU A 21 -33.52 4.58 12.47
C LEU A 21 -33.76 5.94 11.79
N ALA A 22 -34.70 6.74 12.29
CA ALA A 22 -34.99 8.07 11.76
C ALA A 22 -33.93 9.12 12.15
N ALA A 23 -33.30 8.96 13.31
CA ALA A 23 -32.17 9.81 13.73
C ALA A 23 -30.88 9.48 12.96
N TRP A 24 -30.80 8.30 12.33
CA TRP A 24 -29.75 7.93 11.39
C TRP A 24 -30.07 8.44 9.98
N SER A 25 -30.35 9.73 9.85
CA SER A 25 -30.38 10.44 8.57
C SER A 25 -28.96 10.88 8.17
N GLY A 26 -28.01 9.95 8.29
CA GLY A 26 -26.71 10.09 7.63
C GLY A 26 -26.98 10.14 6.12
N PRO A 27 -26.37 11.07 5.36
CA PRO A 27 -26.53 11.08 3.92
C PRO A 27 -26.20 9.67 3.41
N LEU A 28 -27.11 9.07 2.64
CA LEU A 28 -26.72 8.03 1.69
C LEU A 28 -25.86 8.73 0.64
N ALA A 29 -24.63 9.06 1.02
CA ALA A 29 -23.63 9.55 0.12
C ALA A 29 -23.45 8.42 -0.88
N ARG A 30 -24.03 8.60 -2.07
CA ARG A 30 -23.62 7.86 -3.25
C ARG A 30 -22.17 8.30 -3.47
N ALA A 31 -21.25 7.61 -2.81
CA ALA A 31 -19.83 7.83 -3.00
C ALA A 31 -19.59 7.68 -4.50
N GLY A 32 -19.26 8.79 -5.16
CA GLY A 32 -18.75 8.72 -6.52
C GLY A 32 -17.54 7.80 -6.54
N ALA A 33 -17.18 7.30 -7.72
CA ALA A 33 -15.90 6.61 -7.85
C ALA A 33 -14.81 7.54 -7.31
N PRO A 34 -13.91 7.04 -6.44
CA PRO A 34 -12.84 7.85 -5.91
C PRO A 34 -11.98 8.38 -7.06
N SER A 35 -11.54 9.62 -6.94
CA SER A 35 -10.60 10.21 -7.89
C SER A 35 -9.27 9.46 -7.84
N ARG A 36 -8.48 9.59 -8.92
CA ARG A 36 -7.14 8.99 -8.98
C ARG A 36 -6.27 9.41 -7.81
N ASP A 37 -6.30 10.69 -7.45
CA ASP A 37 -5.47 11.26 -6.40
C ASP A 37 -5.88 10.75 -5.00
N GLU A 38 -7.18 10.54 -4.77
CA GLU A 38 -7.69 9.92 -3.53
C GLU A 38 -7.25 8.47 -3.41
N VAL A 39 -7.29 7.70 -4.51
CA VAL A 39 -6.79 6.32 -4.53
C VAL A 39 -5.29 6.29 -4.29
N GLU A 40 -4.53 7.16 -4.95
CA GLU A 40 -3.07 7.26 -4.77
C GLU A 40 -2.70 7.62 -3.33
N ALA A 41 -3.39 8.59 -2.72
CA ALA A 41 -3.18 8.97 -1.33
C ALA A 41 -3.50 7.80 -0.37
N PHE A 42 -4.57 7.04 -0.62
CA PHE A 42 -4.94 5.91 0.23
C PHE A 42 -3.94 4.76 0.17
N TYR A 43 -3.34 4.48 -1.00
CA TYR A 43 -2.33 3.44 -1.18
C TYR A 43 -0.89 3.95 -1.06
N SER A 44 -0.70 5.22 -0.71
CA SER A 44 0.62 5.80 -0.51
C SER A 44 1.30 5.15 0.69
N TYR A 45 2.63 5.03 0.59
CA TYR A 45 3.44 4.51 1.67
C TYR A 45 3.44 5.49 2.85
N ASP A 46 3.06 5.02 4.03
CA ASP A 46 3.11 5.82 5.25
C ASP A 46 4.56 5.95 5.75
N ALA A 47 5.13 7.14 5.56
CA ALA A 47 6.49 7.45 5.99
C ALA A 47 6.64 7.53 7.51
N GLU A 48 5.56 7.78 8.25
CA GLU A 48 5.56 7.87 9.72
C GLU A 48 5.54 6.49 10.39
N ALA A 49 5.12 5.46 9.66
CA ALA A 49 5.14 4.06 10.08
C ALA A 49 5.99 3.20 9.12
N PRO A 50 7.32 3.44 9.06
CA PRO A 50 8.16 2.77 8.11
C PRO A 50 8.24 1.27 8.37
N LEU A 51 8.24 0.48 7.29
CA LEU A 51 8.48 -0.95 7.36
C LEU A 51 9.94 -1.20 7.78
N GLU A 52 10.16 -1.97 8.84
CA GLU A 52 11.49 -2.46 9.22
C GLU A 52 11.96 -3.53 8.22
N ALA A 53 12.37 -3.06 7.05
CA ALA A 53 12.73 -3.89 5.92
C ALA A 53 14.20 -4.30 5.98
N VAL A 54 14.47 -5.58 5.75
CA VAL A 54 15.82 -6.13 5.57
C VAL A 54 16.02 -6.46 4.11
N GLU A 55 17.05 -5.87 3.51
CA GLU A 55 17.47 -6.18 2.15
C GLU A 55 18.58 -7.23 2.15
N VAL A 56 18.42 -8.26 1.33
CA VAL A 56 19.38 -9.35 1.16
C VAL A 56 19.78 -9.43 -0.31
N LEU A 57 21.07 -9.29 -0.61
CA LEU A 57 21.60 -9.55 -1.95
C LEU A 57 21.56 -11.06 -2.22
N LEU A 58 20.79 -11.46 -3.23
CA LEU A 58 20.69 -12.86 -3.64
C LEU A 58 21.72 -13.22 -4.71
N GLY A 59 22.01 -12.29 -5.62
CA GLY A 59 22.88 -12.58 -6.75
C GLY A 59 23.25 -11.35 -7.56
N SER A 60 24.21 -11.52 -8.46
CA SER A 60 24.70 -10.47 -9.34
C SER A 60 25.04 -11.08 -10.70
N SER A 61 24.53 -10.47 -11.77
CA SER A 61 24.84 -10.78 -13.16
C SER A 61 25.55 -9.59 -13.81
N PRO A 62 26.13 -9.73 -15.01
CA PRO A 62 26.67 -8.63 -15.80
C PRO A 62 25.74 -7.40 -15.89
N TRP A 63 24.43 -7.64 -15.94
CA TRP A 63 23.41 -6.65 -16.28
C TRP A 63 22.61 -6.13 -15.07
N TYR A 64 22.45 -6.94 -14.02
CA TYR A 64 21.63 -6.58 -12.86
C TYR A 64 22.13 -7.21 -11.56
N ARG A 65 21.73 -6.63 -10.43
CA ARG A 65 21.83 -7.22 -9.10
C ARG A 65 20.44 -7.62 -8.64
N GLU A 66 20.33 -8.79 -8.02
CA GLU A 66 19.07 -9.31 -7.51
C GLU A 66 19.04 -9.24 -5.99
N TYR A 67 17.92 -8.74 -5.46
CA TYR A 67 17.71 -8.53 -4.05
C TYR A 67 16.38 -9.14 -3.60
N GLU A 68 16.32 -9.51 -2.33
CA GLU A 68 15.10 -9.83 -1.60
C GLU A 68 14.91 -8.81 -0.48
N VAL A 69 13.74 -8.18 -0.43
CA VAL A 69 13.28 -7.42 0.73
C VAL A 69 12.40 -8.32 1.58
N ARG A 70 12.64 -8.27 2.89
CA ARG A 70 11.84 -8.95 3.91
C ARG A 70 11.35 -7.93 4.92
N TYR A 71 10.07 -7.95 5.26
CA TYR A 71 9.54 -7.10 6.33
C TYR A 71 8.40 -7.79 7.07
N SER A 72 8.21 -7.41 8.33
CA SER A 72 7.10 -7.89 9.15
C SER A 72 5.85 -7.06 8.89
N SER A 73 4.71 -7.71 8.65
CA SER A 73 3.42 -7.05 8.50
C SER A 73 2.33 -7.93 9.10
N LEU A 74 1.54 -7.38 10.03
CA LEU A 74 0.40 -8.05 10.68
C LEU A 74 0.73 -9.44 11.27
N GLY A 75 1.95 -9.62 11.78
CA GLY A 75 2.41 -10.89 12.37
C GLY A 75 3.01 -11.89 11.38
N GLU A 76 3.01 -11.56 10.08
CA GLU A 76 3.60 -12.37 9.02
C GLU A 76 4.86 -11.72 8.47
N THR A 77 5.73 -12.51 7.83
CA THR A 77 6.87 -11.99 7.06
C THR A 77 6.52 -11.95 5.59
N VAL A 78 6.60 -10.76 4.99
CA VAL A 78 6.43 -10.57 3.55
C VAL A 78 7.79 -10.62 2.87
N TYR A 79 7.85 -11.26 1.71
CA TYR A 79 9.04 -11.41 0.88
C TYR A 79 8.77 -10.82 -0.50
N ALA A 80 9.66 -9.95 -0.97
CA ALA A 80 9.57 -9.37 -2.31
C ALA A 80 10.95 -9.41 -2.99
N ARG A 81 11.01 -9.92 -4.23
CA ARG A 81 12.23 -9.93 -5.03
C ARG A 81 12.20 -8.81 -6.06
N PHE A 82 13.33 -8.15 -6.25
CA PHE A 82 13.49 -7.12 -7.26
C PHE A 82 14.90 -7.15 -7.84
N MET A 83 15.03 -6.59 -9.05
CA MET A 83 16.27 -6.54 -9.80
C MET A 83 16.64 -5.08 -10.07
N VAL A 84 17.89 -4.72 -9.77
CA VAL A 84 18.44 -3.39 -10.00
C VAL A 84 19.44 -3.46 -11.15
N PRO A 85 19.21 -2.74 -12.27
CA PRO A 85 20.17 -2.67 -13.37
C PRO A 85 21.52 -2.13 -12.89
N ARG A 86 22.62 -2.70 -13.41
CA ARG A 86 23.94 -2.15 -13.15
C ARG A 86 24.19 -0.99 -14.09
N PRO A 87 24.74 0.14 -13.60
CA PRO A 87 25.17 1.20 -14.50
C PRO A 87 26.22 0.60 -15.44
N THR A 88 26.01 0.75 -16.75
CA THR A 88 27.06 0.49 -17.73
C THR A 88 28.16 1.50 -17.45
N GLU A 89 29.30 1.02 -16.95
CA GLU A 89 30.50 1.83 -16.81
C GLU A 89 30.80 2.40 -18.20
N SER A 90 30.53 3.68 -18.38
CA SER A 90 30.86 4.40 -19.60
C SER A 90 32.35 4.67 -19.50
N THR A 91 33.17 3.69 -19.87
CA THR A 91 34.61 3.86 -19.97
C THR A 91 34.88 5.08 -20.84
N PRO A 92 35.42 6.19 -20.29
CA PRO A 92 35.80 7.32 -21.14
C PRO A 92 36.92 6.84 -22.05
N ILE A 93 36.68 6.85 -23.36
CA ILE A 93 37.70 6.56 -24.36
C ILE A 93 38.78 7.63 -24.20
N SER A 94 39.92 7.26 -23.62
CA SER A 94 41.11 8.11 -23.62
C SER A 94 41.66 8.13 -25.05
N THR A 95 41.24 9.11 -25.84
CA THR A 95 41.86 9.42 -27.13
C THR A 95 43.26 9.99 -26.87
N THR A 96 44.25 9.12 -26.72
CA THR A 96 45.66 9.53 -26.82
C THR A 96 45.94 9.83 -28.29
N GLY A 97 45.80 11.10 -28.66
CA GLY A 97 46.25 11.60 -29.96
C GLY A 97 47.77 11.53 -30.04
N SER A 98 48.30 10.58 -30.80
CA SER A 98 49.69 10.63 -31.29
C SER A 98 49.80 11.75 -32.32
N ALA A 99 50.15 12.95 -31.87
CA ALA A 99 50.67 13.99 -32.76
C ALA A 99 52.15 13.68 -33.04
N SER A 100 52.41 12.97 -34.15
CA SER A 100 53.75 12.85 -34.72
C SER A 100 54.01 14.10 -35.56
N ALA A 101 54.84 15.01 -35.05
CA ALA A 101 55.32 16.17 -35.80
C ALA A 101 56.33 15.73 -36.87
N ALA A 102 56.18 16.28 -38.07
CA ALA A 102 57.09 16.15 -39.21
C ALA A 102 58.18 17.23 -39.17
#